data_AF-N1REH8-F1
#
_entry.id   AF-N1REH8-F1
#
_cell.length_a   1.000
_cell.length_b   1.000
_cell.length_c   1.000
_cell.angle_alpha   90.00
_cell.angle_beta   90.00
_cell.angle_gamma   90.00
#
_symmetry.space_group_name_H-M   'P 1'
#
loop_
_entity.id
_entity.type
_entity.pdbx_description
1 polymer ?
#
loop_
_entity_poly.entity_id
_entity_poly.type
_entity_poly.pdbx_seq_one_letter_code
_entity_poly.pdbx_strand_id
1 'polypeptide(L)'
;MPLQYDPEFWSVLKPLVPVLSKREPLSLDNIKAGREAREAGMRALFDKLDICPEVEQRSYQVKATDGYIISVLALTPTVSRSDPGPCLLHFHGGGMILGSAEIQARPLAQLVSATSVPVFSVNYRLAPEFKGTIPVQDGYAALLWLNSKAKEFSVDPRRIAVLGESAGGGVAAGVALMARDKGLKPRLAKQILLYPMIDDRNMVANEAMEPLAFWKTADNATAWTALLGDQAGQPEAPISYYSAPARAPSLADLPPTYIEVGGLDIFLQENVKYATRLLAENIPTELHVYPGLPHGFEMIAPNITAAKKANENRHRAIMGI
;
A
#
# COMPACT_ATOMS: atom_id res chain seq x y z
N MET A 1 -22.50 8.17 20.54
CA MET A 1 -23.03 8.43 19.17
C MET A 1 -22.66 7.22 18.31
N PRO A 2 -23.56 6.73 17.43
CA PRO A 2 -23.22 5.66 16.50
C PRO A 2 -22.09 6.09 15.57
N LEU A 3 -21.36 5.13 15.00
CA LEU A 3 -20.39 5.40 13.94
C LEU A 3 -21.11 6.05 12.75
N GLN A 4 -20.48 7.05 12.15
CA GLN A 4 -21.00 7.78 11.00
C GLN A 4 -19.85 8.25 10.12
N TYR A 5 -20.13 8.43 8.83
CA TYR A 5 -19.18 9.05 7.92
C TYR A 5 -18.88 10.49 8.32
N ASP A 6 -17.67 10.94 8.03
CA ASP A 6 -17.34 12.35 7.98
C ASP A 6 -18.37 13.09 7.08
N PRO A 7 -18.89 14.27 7.49
CA PRO A 7 -19.93 14.98 6.74
C PRO A 7 -19.53 15.38 5.32
N GLU A 8 -18.28 15.81 5.09
CA GLU A 8 -17.79 16.15 3.75
C GLU A 8 -17.69 14.87 2.91
N PHE A 9 -17.13 13.79 3.48
CA PHE A 9 -17.07 12.50 2.81
C PHE A 9 -18.45 11.97 2.42
N TRP A 10 -19.42 12.05 3.33
CA TRP A 10 -20.80 11.64 3.06
C TRP A 10 -21.43 12.44 1.92
N SER A 11 -21.16 13.75 1.84
CA SER A 11 -21.68 14.60 0.76
C SER A 11 -21.21 14.13 -0.63
N VAL A 12 -19.98 13.66 -0.73
CA VAL A 12 -19.39 13.11 -1.97
C VAL A 12 -19.87 11.68 -2.23
N LEU A 13 -19.97 10.86 -1.18
CA LEU A 13 -20.37 9.46 -1.29
C LEU A 13 -21.84 9.27 -1.65
N LYS A 14 -22.75 10.06 -1.07
CA LYS A 14 -24.21 9.92 -1.20
C LYS A 14 -24.69 9.65 -2.65
N PRO A 15 -24.27 10.41 -3.68
CA PRO A 15 -24.69 10.14 -5.06
C PRO A 15 -24.10 8.84 -5.66
N LEU A 16 -23.01 8.32 -5.10
CA LEU A 16 -22.32 7.11 -5.58
C LEU A 16 -22.86 5.81 -4.94
N VAL A 17 -23.56 5.88 -3.81
CA VAL A 17 -24.10 4.71 -3.09
C VAL A 17 -24.87 3.73 -3.99
N PRO A 18 -25.77 4.16 -4.89
CA PRO A 18 -26.51 3.23 -5.75
C PRO A 18 -25.63 2.45 -6.74
N VAL A 19 -24.49 3.04 -7.13
CA VAL A 19 -23.52 2.38 -8.02
C VAL A 19 -22.63 1.43 -7.21
N LEU A 20 -22.16 1.89 -6.03
CA LEU A 20 -21.27 1.10 -5.19
C LEU A 20 -21.95 -0.13 -4.59
N SER A 21 -23.23 -0.04 -4.24
CA SER A 21 -24.01 -1.15 -3.69
C SER A 21 -24.29 -2.30 -4.67
N LYS A 22 -24.15 -2.07 -5.98
CA LYS A 22 -24.31 -3.10 -7.02
C LYS A 22 -23.06 -3.93 -7.26
N ARG A 23 -21.97 -3.61 -6.58
CA ARG A 23 -20.69 -4.30 -6.75
C ARG A 23 -20.79 -5.72 -6.18
N GLU A 24 -20.49 -6.70 -7.01
CA GLU A 24 -20.41 -8.09 -6.56
C GLU A 24 -19.25 -8.27 -5.56
N PRO A 25 -19.44 -9.06 -4.49
CA PRO A 25 -18.36 -9.42 -3.58
C PRO A 25 -17.25 -10.20 -4.28
N LEU A 26 -16.01 -10.01 -3.81
CA LEU A 26 -14.91 -10.87 -4.24
C LEU A 26 -15.00 -12.22 -3.52
N SER A 27 -14.87 -13.31 -4.28
CA SER A 27 -14.79 -14.68 -3.78
C SER A 27 -13.71 -15.45 -4.53
N LEU A 28 -13.17 -16.51 -3.92
CA LEU A 28 -12.15 -17.35 -4.57
C LEU A 28 -12.59 -17.86 -5.95
N ASP A 29 -13.88 -18.16 -6.12
CA ASP A 29 -14.46 -18.67 -7.37
C ASP A 29 -14.54 -17.60 -8.47
N ASN A 30 -14.59 -16.31 -8.09
CA ASN A 30 -14.74 -15.20 -9.04
C ASN A 30 -13.52 -14.27 -9.12
N ILE A 31 -12.43 -14.53 -8.37
CA ILE A 31 -11.29 -13.59 -8.23
C ILE A 31 -10.83 -13.01 -9.56
N LYS A 32 -10.74 -13.81 -10.63
CA LYS A 32 -10.26 -13.31 -11.93
C LYS A 32 -11.22 -12.28 -12.54
N ALA A 33 -12.51 -12.62 -12.67
CA ALA A 33 -13.51 -11.71 -13.22
C ALA A 33 -13.76 -10.51 -12.29
N GLY A 34 -13.77 -10.75 -10.97
CA GLY A 34 -13.89 -9.72 -9.95
C GLY A 34 -12.72 -8.73 -9.98
N ARG A 35 -11.48 -9.22 -10.14
CA ARG A 35 -10.27 -8.40 -10.35
C ARG A 35 -10.45 -7.48 -11.55
N GLU A 36 -10.79 -8.02 -12.72
CA GLU A 36 -10.95 -7.24 -13.95
C GLU A 36 -11.99 -6.11 -13.78
N ALA A 37 -13.15 -6.41 -13.20
CA ALA A 37 -14.20 -5.42 -12.96
C ALA A 37 -13.78 -4.33 -11.96
N ARG A 38 -13.09 -4.72 -10.87
CA ARG A 38 -12.56 -3.78 -9.86
C ARG A 38 -11.51 -2.87 -10.46
N GLU A 39 -10.58 -3.43 -11.23
CA GLU A 39 -9.52 -2.70 -11.91
C GLU A 39 -10.05 -1.71 -12.94
N ALA A 40 -11.05 -2.11 -13.74
CA ALA A 40 -11.72 -1.19 -14.66
C ALA A 40 -12.34 0.00 -13.92
N GLY A 41 -12.99 -0.24 -12.77
CA GLY A 41 -13.54 0.81 -11.92
C GLY A 41 -12.47 1.74 -11.35
N MET A 42 -11.32 1.20 -10.93
CA MET A 42 -10.18 2.00 -10.45
C MET A 42 -9.58 2.85 -11.58
N ARG A 43 -9.35 2.27 -12.76
CA ARG A 43 -8.87 3.01 -13.94
C ARG A 43 -9.81 4.16 -14.28
N ALA A 44 -11.12 3.91 -14.38
CA ALA A 44 -12.10 4.94 -14.67
C ALA A 44 -12.17 6.07 -13.62
N LEU A 45 -11.83 5.75 -12.36
CA LEU A 45 -11.75 6.74 -11.28
C LEU A 45 -10.48 7.59 -11.41
N PHE A 46 -9.33 6.94 -11.56
CA PHE A 46 -8.03 7.61 -11.67
C PHE A 46 -7.84 8.33 -12.99
N ASP A 47 -8.51 7.92 -14.06
CA ASP A 47 -8.50 8.61 -15.35
C ASP A 47 -9.14 10.01 -15.33
N LYS A 48 -9.79 10.37 -14.22
CA LYS A 48 -10.30 11.72 -13.96
C LYS A 48 -9.26 12.64 -13.33
N LEU A 49 -8.15 12.11 -12.84
CA LEU A 49 -7.05 12.89 -12.29
C LEU A 49 -6.27 13.58 -13.42
N ASP A 50 -5.79 14.77 -13.13
CA ASP A 50 -5.01 15.58 -14.08
C ASP A 50 -3.75 14.84 -14.54
N ILE A 51 -3.36 15.10 -15.79
CA ILE A 51 -2.11 14.61 -16.37
C ILE A 51 -0.98 15.52 -15.88
N CYS A 52 0.11 14.93 -15.41
CA CYS A 52 1.34 15.63 -15.00
C CYS A 52 2.38 15.52 -16.14
N PRO A 53 2.43 16.46 -17.12
CA PRO A 53 3.38 16.40 -18.24
C PRO A 53 4.85 16.48 -17.80
N GLU A 54 5.11 16.99 -16.60
CA GLU A 54 6.41 17.06 -15.95
C GLU A 54 6.88 15.73 -15.33
N VAL A 55 6.10 14.65 -15.46
CA VAL A 55 6.43 13.31 -14.98
C VAL A 55 6.53 12.35 -16.15
N GLU A 56 7.72 11.82 -16.39
CA GLU A 56 7.94 10.77 -17.38
C GLU A 56 7.65 9.38 -16.77
N GLN A 57 7.20 8.45 -17.62
CA GLN A 57 6.93 7.07 -17.23
C GLN A 57 7.78 6.10 -18.04
N ARG A 58 8.42 5.14 -17.37
CA ARG A 58 9.23 4.11 -18.04
C ARG A 58 9.17 2.78 -17.31
N SER A 59 8.89 1.71 -18.05
CA SER A 59 8.88 0.34 -17.51
C SER A 59 10.27 -0.30 -17.59
N TYR A 60 10.65 -0.98 -16.52
CA TYR A 60 11.87 -1.78 -16.40
C TYR A 60 11.52 -3.23 -16.08
N GLN A 61 12.38 -4.15 -16.51
CA GLN A 61 12.23 -5.57 -16.24
C GLN A 61 13.24 -5.98 -15.17
N VAL A 62 12.76 -6.58 -14.09
CA VAL A 62 13.56 -7.00 -12.93
C VAL A 62 13.42 -8.49 -12.73
N LYS A 63 14.55 -9.19 -12.60
CA LYS A 63 14.55 -10.64 -12.37
C LYS A 63 14.40 -10.94 -10.88
N ALA A 64 13.33 -11.62 -10.51
CA ALA A 64 13.08 -12.16 -9.18
C ALA A 64 14.06 -13.31 -8.85
N THR A 65 14.12 -13.69 -7.57
CA THR A 65 15.03 -14.76 -7.10
C THR A 65 14.73 -16.13 -7.70
N ASP A 66 13.48 -16.40 -8.06
CA ASP A 66 13.04 -17.63 -8.73
C ASP A 66 13.13 -17.54 -10.27
N GLY A 67 13.65 -16.42 -10.79
CA GLY A 67 13.82 -16.18 -12.22
C GLY A 67 12.62 -15.56 -12.92
N TYR A 68 11.50 -15.32 -12.24
CA TYR A 68 10.37 -14.59 -12.80
C TYR A 68 10.78 -13.15 -13.18
N ILE A 69 10.17 -12.59 -14.22
CA ILE A 69 10.45 -11.22 -14.66
C ILE A 69 9.32 -10.31 -14.21
N ILE A 70 9.63 -9.43 -13.27
CA ILE A 70 8.73 -8.43 -12.68
C ILE A 70 8.86 -7.13 -13.47
N SER A 71 7.73 -6.51 -13.81
CA SER A 71 7.71 -5.15 -14.37
C SER A 71 7.75 -4.12 -13.23
N VAL A 72 8.61 -3.12 -13.34
CA VAL A 72 8.66 -1.96 -12.45
C VAL A 72 8.40 -0.71 -13.28
N LEU A 73 7.32 0.01 -12.98
CA LEU A 73 7.00 1.30 -13.60
C LEU A 73 7.69 2.41 -12.83
N ALA A 74 8.68 3.04 -13.43
CA ALA A 74 9.29 4.25 -12.91
C ALA A 74 8.48 5.48 -13.34
N LEU A 75 8.22 6.37 -12.39
CA LEU A 75 7.67 7.70 -12.57
C LEU A 75 8.69 8.71 -12.05
N THR A 76 9.31 9.46 -12.94
CA THR A 76 10.42 10.36 -12.64
C THR A 76 10.09 11.79 -13.07
N PRO A 77 10.51 12.83 -12.33
CA PRO A 77 10.41 14.21 -12.83
C PRO A 77 11.25 14.37 -14.11
N THR A 78 10.74 15.10 -15.10
CA THR A 78 11.47 15.39 -16.35
C THR A 78 12.69 16.29 -16.12
N VAL A 79 12.66 17.09 -15.06
CA VAL A 79 13.79 17.91 -14.63
C VAL A 79 14.73 17.05 -13.79
N SER A 80 15.94 16.81 -14.32
CA SER A 80 17.00 16.10 -13.60
C SER A 80 17.46 16.90 -12.38
N ARG A 81 17.72 16.21 -11.27
CA ARG A 81 18.38 16.79 -10.09
C ARG A 81 19.87 17.00 -10.37
N SER A 82 20.46 18.02 -9.73
CA SER A 82 21.92 18.20 -9.71
C SER A 82 22.63 17.10 -8.92
N ASP A 83 22.00 16.60 -7.86
CA ASP A 83 22.58 15.66 -6.91
C ASP A 83 21.68 14.44 -6.68
N PRO A 84 22.25 13.27 -6.32
CA PRO A 84 21.46 12.09 -5.97
C PRO A 84 20.45 12.36 -4.85
N GLY A 85 19.19 12.01 -5.08
CA GLY A 85 18.06 12.33 -4.20
C GLY A 85 17.35 11.12 -3.61
N PRO A 86 16.26 11.33 -2.84
CA PRO A 86 15.43 10.25 -2.34
C PRO A 86 14.65 9.58 -3.46
N CYS A 87 14.19 8.35 -3.22
CA CYS A 87 13.15 7.72 -4.02
C CYS A 87 12.23 6.80 -3.22
N LEU A 88 11.09 6.50 -3.84
CA LEU A 88 10.07 5.61 -3.31
C LEU A 88 10.04 4.32 -4.12
N LEU A 89 10.13 3.18 -3.44
CA LEU A 89 9.72 1.89 -3.99
C LEU A 89 8.26 1.65 -3.57
N HIS A 90 7.36 1.65 -4.55
CA HIS A 90 5.92 1.64 -4.32
C HIS A 90 5.31 0.26 -4.59
N PHE A 91 4.32 -0.10 -3.76
CA PHE A 91 3.53 -1.32 -3.89
C PHE A 91 2.05 -0.96 -3.89
N HIS A 92 1.34 -1.32 -4.97
CA HIS A 92 -0.08 -1.00 -5.11
C HIS A 92 -0.96 -1.83 -4.16
N GLY A 93 -2.12 -1.30 -3.79
CA GLY A 93 -3.17 -1.99 -3.05
C GLY A 93 -3.95 -2.99 -3.90
N GLY A 94 -4.93 -3.65 -3.27
CA GLY A 94 -5.80 -4.63 -3.93
C GLY A 94 -5.82 -6.01 -3.28
N GLY A 95 -5.68 -6.11 -1.96
CA GLY A 95 -5.72 -7.40 -1.25
C GLY A 95 -4.65 -8.41 -1.67
N MET A 96 -3.57 -7.99 -2.36
CA MET A 96 -2.63 -8.87 -3.06
C MET A 96 -3.30 -9.80 -4.11
N ILE A 97 -4.55 -9.51 -4.49
CA ILE A 97 -5.37 -10.28 -5.42
C ILE A 97 -5.91 -9.43 -6.58
N LEU A 98 -5.48 -8.17 -6.73
CA LEU A 98 -5.78 -7.29 -7.86
C LEU A 98 -4.85 -6.07 -7.84
N GLY A 99 -4.90 -5.28 -8.91
CA GLY A 99 -4.18 -4.02 -9.04
C GLY A 99 -2.94 -4.16 -9.92
N SER A 100 -2.37 -3.02 -10.30
CA SER A 100 -1.12 -2.94 -11.02
C SER A 100 -0.48 -1.57 -10.85
N ALA A 101 0.81 -1.46 -11.15
CA ALA A 101 1.53 -0.21 -11.17
C ALA A 101 0.92 0.80 -12.17
N GLU A 102 0.44 0.32 -13.32
CA GLU A 102 -0.16 1.14 -14.37
C GLU A 102 -1.52 1.71 -13.95
N ILE A 103 -2.29 0.99 -13.13
CA ILE A 103 -3.52 1.52 -12.55
C ILE A 103 -3.19 2.69 -11.62
N GLN A 104 -2.13 2.59 -10.84
CA GLN A 104 -1.68 3.64 -9.92
C GLN A 104 -0.88 4.76 -10.62
N ALA A 105 -0.64 4.69 -11.93
CA ALA A 105 0.26 5.62 -12.60
C ALA A 105 -0.17 7.10 -12.47
N ARG A 106 -1.47 7.41 -12.56
CA ARG A 106 -1.96 8.80 -12.41
C ARG A 106 -1.83 9.34 -10.98
N PRO A 107 -2.34 8.64 -9.93
CA PRO A 107 -2.09 9.05 -8.55
C PRO A 107 -0.61 9.21 -8.22
N LEU A 108 0.23 8.29 -8.68
CA LEU A 108 1.68 8.37 -8.47
C LEU A 108 2.32 9.52 -9.23
N ALA A 109 1.86 9.85 -10.43
CA ALA A 109 2.34 11.02 -11.17
C ALA A 109 2.01 12.31 -10.42
N GLN A 110 0.81 12.44 -9.84
CA GLN A 110 0.47 13.57 -8.98
C GLN A 110 1.37 13.66 -7.75
N LEU A 111 1.71 12.51 -7.14
CA LEU A 111 2.63 12.44 -6.01
C LEU A 111 4.05 12.90 -6.40
N VAL A 112 4.56 12.42 -7.53
CA VAL A 112 5.87 12.83 -8.07
C VAL A 112 5.88 14.32 -8.40
N SER A 113 4.81 14.83 -9.03
CA SER A 113 4.64 16.26 -9.32
C SER A 113 4.69 17.10 -8.04
N ALA A 114 3.95 16.71 -7.01
CA ALA A 114 3.84 17.47 -5.76
C ALA A 114 5.11 17.42 -4.89
N THR A 115 5.89 16.33 -4.96
CA THR A 115 7.03 16.10 -4.06
C THR A 115 8.39 16.19 -4.76
N SER A 116 8.40 16.16 -6.09
CA SER A 116 9.60 15.92 -6.90
C SER A 116 10.37 14.66 -6.51
N VAL A 117 9.79 13.70 -5.78
CA VAL A 117 10.45 12.42 -5.42
C VAL A 117 10.02 11.35 -6.43
N PRO A 118 10.96 10.64 -7.08
CA PRO A 118 10.62 9.65 -8.09
C PRO A 118 10.08 8.38 -7.43
N VAL A 119 9.15 7.72 -8.13
CA VAL A 119 8.48 6.51 -7.66
C VAL A 119 8.80 5.35 -8.60
N PHE A 120 9.15 4.20 -8.03
CA PHE A 120 9.33 2.93 -8.73
C PHE A 120 8.27 1.96 -8.25
N SER A 121 7.19 1.82 -9.03
CA SER A 121 6.02 1.03 -8.67
C SER A 121 6.15 -0.40 -9.18
N VAL A 122 6.06 -1.37 -8.27
CA VAL A 122 6.34 -2.79 -8.53
C VAL A 122 5.05 -3.53 -8.87
N ASN A 123 5.03 -4.20 -10.04
CA ASN A 123 3.98 -5.18 -10.37
C ASN A 123 4.30 -6.52 -9.71
N TYR A 124 4.19 -6.59 -8.39
CA TYR A 124 4.40 -7.83 -7.65
C TYR A 124 3.33 -8.86 -8.04
N ARG A 125 3.70 -10.14 -8.01
CA ARG A 125 2.80 -11.21 -8.41
C ARG A 125 1.64 -11.37 -7.44
N LEU A 126 0.46 -11.67 -7.99
CA LEU A 126 -0.80 -11.69 -7.24
C LEU A 126 -1.23 -13.12 -6.86
N ALA A 127 -1.92 -13.23 -5.75
CA ALA A 127 -2.63 -14.42 -5.33
C ALA A 127 -3.96 -14.57 -6.12
N PRO A 128 -4.52 -15.79 -6.25
CA PRO A 128 -4.06 -17.06 -5.67
C PRO A 128 -2.94 -17.76 -6.47
N GLU A 129 -2.56 -17.23 -7.64
CA GLU A 129 -1.54 -17.84 -8.50
C GLU A 129 -0.16 -17.87 -7.82
N PHE A 130 0.14 -16.82 -7.05
CA PHE A 130 1.39 -16.66 -6.34
C PHE A 130 1.15 -16.38 -4.85
N LYS A 131 1.44 -17.39 -4.02
CA LYS A 131 1.03 -17.47 -2.61
C LYS A 131 2.14 -17.10 -1.63
N GLY A 132 1.77 -16.94 -0.36
CA GLY A 132 2.70 -16.79 0.74
C GLY A 132 3.61 -15.56 0.60
N THR A 133 4.93 -15.77 0.57
CA THR A 133 5.90 -14.67 0.55
C THR A 133 6.22 -14.13 -0.84
N ILE A 134 5.64 -14.71 -1.90
CA ILE A 134 6.00 -14.34 -3.28
C ILE A 134 5.84 -12.83 -3.55
N PRO A 135 4.71 -12.16 -3.21
CA PRO A 135 4.58 -10.72 -3.40
C PRO A 135 5.73 -9.90 -2.76
N VAL A 136 6.16 -10.31 -1.57
CA VAL A 136 7.22 -9.63 -0.81
C VAL A 136 8.60 -9.96 -1.37
N GLN A 137 8.82 -11.18 -1.84
CA GLN A 137 10.06 -11.57 -2.52
C GLN A 137 10.25 -10.77 -3.82
N ASP A 138 9.17 -10.54 -4.57
CA ASP A 138 9.19 -9.69 -5.75
C ASP A 138 9.55 -8.24 -5.39
N GLY A 139 8.93 -7.70 -4.34
CA GLY A 139 9.26 -6.37 -3.85
C GLY A 139 10.69 -6.23 -3.34
N TYR A 140 11.21 -7.26 -2.67
CA TYR A 140 12.61 -7.28 -2.22
C TYR A 140 13.59 -7.39 -3.40
N ALA A 141 13.26 -8.15 -4.44
CA ALA A 141 14.05 -8.20 -5.67
C ALA A 141 14.09 -6.83 -6.38
N ALA A 142 12.94 -6.14 -6.44
CA ALA A 142 12.86 -4.77 -6.96
C ALA A 142 13.67 -3.77 -6.13
N LEU A 143 13.70 -3.92 -4.80
CA LEU A 143 14.54 -3.10 -3.91
C LEU A 143 16.03 -3.30 -4.20
N LEU A 144 16.49 -4.54 -4.33
CA LEU A 144 17.88 -4.85 -4.66
C LEU A 144 18.27 -4.30 -6.04
N TRP A 145 17.38 -4.44 -7.03
CA TRP A 145 17.58 -3.89 -8.36
C TRP A 145 17.69 -2.36 -8.31
N LEU A 146 16.77 -1.68 -7.63
CA LEU A 146 16.77 -0.23 -7.49
C LEU A 146 18.06 0.26 -6.82
N ASN A 147 18.49 -0.41 -5.75
CA ASN A 147 19.77 -0.12 -5.08
C ASN A 147 20.98 -0.29 -6.03
N SER A 148 20.97 -1.33 -6.87
CA SER A 148 22.02 -1.56 -7.87
C SER A 148 22.03 -0.52 -9.01
N LYS A 149 20.87 0.10 -9.26
CA LYS A 149 20.66 1.12 -10.31
C LYS A 149 20.65 2.55 -9.78
N ALA A 150 20.91 2.76 -8.50
CA ALA A 150 20.76 4.06 -7.86
C ALA A 150 21.53 5.19 -8.58
N LYS A 151 22.75 4.92 -9.05
CA LYS A 151 23.54 5.88 -9.84
C LYS A 151 22.89 6.24 -11.18
N GLU A 152 22.28 5.27 -11.86
CA GLU A 152 21.59 5.47 -13.15
C GLU A 152 20.37 6.37 -12.98
N PHE A 153 19.69 6.28 -11.83
CA PHE A 153 18.48 7.06 -11.54
C PHE A 153 18.74 8.32 -10.70
N SER A 154 20.01 8.70 -10.47
CA SER A 154 20.37 9.79 -9.56
C SER A 154 19.66 9.69 -8.20
N VAL A 155 19.68 8.49 -7.63
CA VAL A 155 19.14 8.15 -6.31
C VAL A 155 20.30 7.98 -5.32
N ASP A 156 20.17 8.53 -4.12
CA ASP A 156 21.02 8.18 -2.98
C ASP A 156 20.51 6.88 -2.36
N PRO A 157 21.28 5.78 -2.37
CA PRO A 157 20.89 4.51 -1.75
C PRO A 157 20.44 4.62 -0.29
N ARG A 158 20.95 5.62 0.45
CA ARG A 158 20.60 5.85 1.86
C ARG A 158 19.25 6.56 2.04
N ARG A 159 18.61 6.99 0.95
CA ARG A 159 17.35 7.72 0.91
C ARG A 159 16.29 6.99 0.09
N ILE A 160 16.35 5.65 0.08
CA ILE A 160 15.31 4.79 -0.48
C ILE A 160 14.29 4.49 0.62
N ALA A 161 13.02 4.80 0.37
CA ALA A 161 11.91 4.43 1.24
C ALA A 161 10.93 3.49 0.53
N VAL A 162 10.17 2.73 1.30
CA VAL A 162 9.05 1.94 0.78
C VAL A 162 7.73 2.66 1.03
N LEU A 163 6.83 2.60 0.06
CA LEU A 163 5.48 3.16 0.11
C LEU A 163 4.48 2.10 -0.32
N GLY A 164 3.32 2.04 0.33
CA GLY A 164 2.20 1.28 -0.23
C GLY A 164 0.90 1.55 0.50
N GLU A 165 -0.19 1.38 -0.24
CA GLU A 165 -1.56 1.52 0.21
C GLU A 165 -2.24 0.16 0.39
N SER A 166 -3.04 0.01 1.44
CA SER A 166 -3.82 -1.22 1.68
C SER A 166 -2.91 -2.45 1.73
N ALA A 167 -3.19 -3.48 0.93
CA ALA A 167 -2.33 -4.65 0.79
C ALA A 167 -0.92 -4.34 0.28
N GLY A 168 -0.74 -3.27 -0.51
CA GLY A 168 0.57 -2.76 -0.88
C GLY A 168 1.36 -2.23 0.32
N GLY A 169 0.69 -1.61 1.29
CA GLY A 169 1.29 -1.26 2.58
C GLY A 169 1.73 -2.50 3.38
N GLY A 170 0.97 -3.59 3.29
CA GLY A 170 1.37 -4.90 3.81
C GLY A 170 2.65 -5.43 3.14
N VAL A 171 2.71 -5.40 1.81
CA VAL A 171 3.93 -5.77 1.04
C VAL A 171 5.10 -4.87 1.42
N ALA A 172 4.91 -3.56 1.53
CA ALA A 172 5.94 -2.60 1.91
C ALA A 172 6.55 -2.91 3.29
N ALA A 173 5.71 -3.17 4.29
CA ALA A 173 6.14 -3.56 5.63
C ALA A 173 6.85 -4.93 5.62
N GLY A 174 6.35 -5.89 4.84
CA GLY A 174 7.01 -7.19 4.63
C GLY A 174 8.40 -7.06 3.99
N VAL A 175 8.55 -6.19 3.00
CA VAL A 175 9.84 -5.88 2.36
C VAL A 175 10.79 -5.21 3.35
N ALA A 176 10.31 -4.31 4.21
CA ALA A 176 11.13 -3.68 5.25
C ALA A 176 11.65 -4.71 6.27
N LEU A 177 10.80 -5.64 6.71
CA LEU A 177 11.21 -6.77 7.56
C LEU A 177 12.25 -7.65 6.86
N MET A 178 11.99 -8.05 5.60
CA MET A 178 12.93 -8.88 4.84
C MET A 178 14.27 -8.18 4.61
N ALA A 179 14.27 -6.87 4.35
CA ALA A 179 15.47 -6.07 4.19
C ALA A 179 16.28 -5.98 5.49
N ARG A 180 15.62 -5.80 6.64
CA ARG A 180 16.28 -5.85 7.95
C ARG A 180 16.92 -7.22 8.18
N ASP A 181 16.15 -8.29 8.02
CA ASP A 181 16.57 -9.65 8.37
C ASP A 181 17.68 -10.18 7.46
N LYS A 182 17.72 -9.73 6.20
CA LYS A 182 18.80 -10.03 5.25
C LYS A 182 19.99 -9.06 5.34
N GLY A 183 19.94 -8.08 6.24
CA GLY A 183 21.04 -7.15 6.48
C GLY A 183 21.30 -6.19 5.32
N LEU A 184 20.26 -5.69 4.65
CA LEU A 184 20.38 -4.70 3.57
C LEU A 184 21.25 -3.50 4.01
N LYS A 185 22.21 -3.12 3.16
CA LYS A 185 23.07 -1.95 3.35
C LYS A 185 23.16 -1.10 2.08
N PRO A 186 22.94 0.22 2.15
CA PRO A 186 22.40 0.95 3.32
C PRO A 186 20.97 0.49 3.69
N ARG A 187 20.55 0.76 4.94
CA ARG A 187 19.19 0.43 5.40
C ARG A 187 18.17 1.30 4.65
N LEU A 188 16.92 0.83 4.56
CA LEU A 188 15.79 1.67 4.13
C LEU A 188 15.72 2.93 5.00
N ALA A 189 15.40 4.06 4.39
CA ALA A 189 15.31 5.34 5.06
C ALA A 189 13.98 5.53 5.80
N LYS A 190 12.89 4.97 5.25
CA LYS A 190 11.53 5.12 5.78
C LYS A 190 10.60 4.02 5.25
N GLN A 191 9.55 3.72 6.00
CA GLN A 191 8.36 3.03 5.50
C GLN A 191 7.14 3.96 5.61
N ILE A 192 6.38 4.10 4.53
CA ILE A 192 5.20 4.95 4.43
C ILE A 192 4.02 4.04 4.12
N LEU A 193 3.19 3.78 5.14
CA LEU A 193 2.17 2.75 5.12
C LEU A 193 0.78 3.40 5.18
N LEU A 194 0.05 3.37 4.06
CA LEU A 194 -1.28 3.96 4.00
C LEU A 194 -2.31 2.84 4.26
N TYR A 195 -2.99 2.91 5.40
CA TYR A 195 -3.99 1.95 5.91
C TYR A 195 -3.62 0.48 5.61
N PRO A 196 -2.41 0.03 6.01
CA PRO A 196 -1.85 -1.22 5.50
C PRO A 196 -2.65 -2.45 5.98
N MET A 197 -2.88 -3.42 5.08
CA MET A 197 -3.41 -4.75 5.41
C MET A 197 -2.25 -5.63 5.88
N ILE A 198 -2.15 -5.92 7.18
CA ILE A 198 -0.94 -6.49 7.81
C ILE A 198 -1.19 -7.66 8.76
N ASP A 199 -2.45 -7.92 9.14
CA ASP A 199 -2.81 -9.03 10.02
C ASP A 199 -3.83 -9.95 9.35
N ASP A 200 -3.43 -11.19 9.05
CA ASP A 200 -4.30 -12.21 8.46
C ASP A 200 -5.37 -12.72 9.43
N ARG A 201 -5.31 -12.34 10.71
CA ARG A 201 -6.30 -12.75 11.72
C ARG A 201 -7.52 -11.84 11.80
N ASN A 202 -7.54 -10.76 11.01
CA ASN A 202 -8.66 -9.83 10.94
C ASN A 202 -9.82 -10.41 10.10
N MET A 203 -10.51 -11.39 10.67
CA MET A 203 -11.53 -12.21 9.99
C MET A 203 -12.95 -12.05 10.58
N VAL A 204 -13.10 -11.23 11.62
CA VAL A 204 -14.37 -11.07 12.35
C VAL A 204 -14.88 -9.65 12.17
N ALA A 205 -16.09 -9.53 11.63
CA ALA A 205 -16.68 -8.24 11.34
C ALA A 205 -17.07 -7.48 12.61
N ASN A 206 -16.82 -6.18 12.63
CA ASN A 206 -17.44 -5.29 13.59
C ASN A 206 -18.82 -4.88 13.05
N GLU A 207 -19.90 -5.37 13.65
CA GLU A 207 -21.28 -5.15 13.19
C GLU A 207 -21.65 -3.68 13.02
N ALA A 208 -21.11 -2.78 13.87
CA ALA A 208 -21.40 -1.35 13.79
C ALA A 208 -20.65 -0.64 12.64
N MET A 209 -19.50 -1.19 12.23
CA MET A 209 -18.63 -0.61 11.20
C MET A 209 -18.84 -1.25 9.83
N GLU A 210 -19.21 -2.52 9.76
CA GLU A 210 -19.37 -3.29 8.52
C GLU A 210 -20.30 -2.62 7.48
N PRO A 211 -21.43 -1.97 7.86
CA PRO A 211 -22.25 -1.21 6.91
C PRO A 211 -21.57 0.04 6.33
N LEU A 212 -20.54 0.55 7.00
CA LEU A 212 -19.79 1.76 6.63
C LEU A 212 -18.43 1.43 5.97
N ALA A 213 -17.99 0.17 6.03
CA ALA A 213 -16.72 -0.28 5.49
C ALA A 213 -16.76 -0.40 3.96
N PHE A 214 -15.68 0.06 3.32
CA PHE A 214 -15.49 -0.03 1.86
C PHE A 214 -14.79 -1.32 1.44
N TRP A 215 -13.71 -1.65 2.13
CA TRP A 215 -13.11 -2.98 2.11
C TRP A 215 -13.74 -3.77 3.25
N LYS A 216 -14.48 -4.83 2.92
CA LYS A 216 -15.27 -5.58 3.91
C LYS A 216 -14.47 -6.71 4.51
N THR A 217 -14.94 -7.19 5.66
CA THR A 217 -14.35 -8.37 6.31
C THR A 217 -14.38 -9.60 5.37
N ALA A 218 -15.44 -9.73 4.56
CA ALA A 218 -15.54 -10.78 3.55
C ALA A 218 -14.50 -10.63 2.42
N ASP A 219 -14.25 -9.41 1.94
CA ASP A 219 -13.19 -9.17 0.94
C ASP A 219 -11.81 -9.52 1.53
N ASN A 220 -11.59 -9.17 2.79
CA ASN A 220 -10.36 -9.48 3.53
C ASN A 220 -10.15 -10.98 3.69
N ALA A 221 -11.20 -11.72 4.04
CA ALA A 221 -11.16 -13.18 4.16
C ALA A 221 -10.84 -13.83 2.81
N THR A 222 -11.48 -13.39 1.71
CA THR A 222 -11.16 -13.86 0.36
C THR A 222 -9.70 -13.60 0.00
N ALA A 223 -9.20 -12.38 0.24
CA ALA A 223 -7.83 -11.99 -0.10
C ALA A 223 -6.77 -12.79 0.68
N TRP A 224 -6.90 -12.88 2.00
CA TRP A 224 -5.99 -13.68 2.82
C TRP A 224 -6.07 -15.18 2.49
N THR A 225 -7.26 -15.72 2.22
CA THR A 225 -7.40 -17.13 1.81
C THR A 225 -6.78 -17.38 0.44
N ALA A 226 -6.88 -16.44 -0.50
CA ALA A 226 -6.20 -16.56 -1.78
C ALA A 226 -4.67 -16.65 -1.60
N LEU A 227 -4.12 -15.83 -0.71
CA LEU A 227 -2.68 -15.76 -0.44
C LEU A 227 -2.15 -16.94 0.40
N LEU A 228 -2.87 -17.34 1.44
CA LEU A 228 -2.39 -18.27 2.47
C LEU A 228 -3.11 -19.63 2.46
N GLY A 229 -4.16 -19.79 1.67
CA GLY A 229 -5.03 -20.97 1.70
C GLY A 229 -5.71 -21.15 3.06
N ASP A 230 -5.86 -22.41 3.47
CA ASP A 230 -6.55 -22.80 4.71
C ASP A 230 -5.86 -22.32 6.00
N GLN A 231 -4.65 -21.77 5.88
CA GLN A 231 -3.91 -21.20 7.00
C GLN A 231 -4.37 -19.78 7.36
N ALA A 232 -5.08 -19.09 6.46
CA ALA A 232 -5.56 -17.73 6.68
C ALA A 232 -6.41 -17.64 7.96
N GLY A 233 -6.14 -16.65 8.81
CA GLY A 233 -6.93 -16.39 10.01
C GLY A 233 -6.62 -17.30 11.19
N GLN A 234 -5.82 -18.36 11.01
CA GLN A 234 -5.51 -19.30 12.07
C GLN A 234 -4.42 -18.73 13.00
N PRO A 235 -4.70 -18.55 14.31
CA PRO A 235 -3.73 -17.94 15.23
C PRO A 235 -2.38 -18.68 15.27
N GLU A 236 -2.42 -20.01 15.28
CA GLU A 236 -1.25 -20.89 15.42
C GLU A 236 -0.67 -21.36 14.07
N ALA A 237 -1.21 -20.92 12.93
CA ALA A 237 -0.64 -21.29 11.65
C ALA A 237 0.78 -20.71 11.49
N PRO A 238 1.71 -21.46 10.86
CA PRO A 238 3.09 -21.04 10.66
C PRO A 238 3.21 -20.02 9.51
N ILE A 239 2.48 -18.90 9.61
CA ILE A 239 2.49 -17.82 8.63
C ILE A 239 3.78 -17.02 8.76
N SER A 240 4.48 -16.84 7.63
CA SER A 240 5.63 -15.95 7.57
C SER A 240 5.22 -14.51 7.90
N TYR A 241 5.92 -13.88 8.84
CA TYR A 241 5.69 -12.46 9.16
C TYR A 241 6.11 -11.52 8.02
N TYR A 242 6.75 -12.01 6.96
CA TYR A 242 6.88 -11.23 5.73
C TYR A 242 5.53 -11.05 5.05
N SER A 243 4.68 -12.08 5.02
CA SER A 243 3.34 -12.02 4.42
C SER A 243 2.33 -11.30 5.30
N ALA A 244 2.41 -11.49 6.62
CA ALA A 244 1.56 -10.82 7.61
C ALA A 244 2.43 -10.10 8.67
N PRO A 245 2.89 -8.86 8.40
CA PRO A 245 3.81 -8.11 9.27
C PRO A 245 3.38 -7.98 10.73
N ALA A 246 2.09 -7.98 11.02
CA ALA A 246 1.58 -7.93 12.40
C ALA A 246 1.98 -9.15 13.25
N ARG A 247 2.40 -10.26 12.61
CA ARG A 247 2.92 -11.47 13.28
C ARG A 247 4.40 -11.42 13.63
N ALA A 248 5.16 -10.42 13.15
CA ALA A 248 6.60 -10.35 13.42
C ALA A 248 6.84 -10.38 14.95
N PRO A 249 7.78 -11.19 15.46
CA PRO A 249 8.04 -11.26 16.91
C PRO A 249 8.71 -9.98 17.43
N SER A 250 9.45 -9.27 16.59
CA SER A 250 10.09 -7.99 16.90
C SER A 250 10.09 -7.08 15.66
N LEU A 251 9.89 -5.79 15.91
CA LEU A 251 9.93 -4.68 14.96
C LEU A 251 11.17 -3.78 15.14
N ALA A 252 12.10 -4.15 16.02
CA ALA A 252 13.35 -3.48 16.25
C ALA A 252 14.16 -3.37 14.95
N ASP A 253 14.99 -2.33 14.87
CA ASP A 253 15.83 -2.01 13.71
C ASP A 253 15.08 -1.77 12.39
N LEU A 254 13.75 -1.68 12.40
CA LEU A 254 12.98 -1.22 11.25
C LEU A 254 13.20 0.29 11.00
N PRO A 255 13.00 0.76 9.76
CA PRO A 255 13.15 2.18 9.44
C PRO A 255 12.05 3.01 10.13
N PRO A 256 12.28 4.34 10.31
CA PRO A 256 11.23 5.28 10.68
C PRO A 256 9.95 5.08 9.88
N THR A 257 8.80 5.24 10.54
CA THR A 257 7.50 4.86 9.98
C THR A 257 6.56 6.05 9.94
N TYR A 258 5.96 6.27 8.78
CA TYR A 258 4.69 6.97 8.65
C TYR A 258 3.60 5.93 8.47
N ILE A 259 2.54 5.97 9.27
CA ILE A 259 1.38 5.10 9.13
C ILE A 259 0.10 5.88 9.35
N GLU A 260 -0.92 5.58 8.57
CA GLU A 260 -2.22 6.23 8.74
C GLU A 260 -3.37 5.30 8.43
N VAL A 261 -4.56 5.62 8.95
CA VAL A 261 -5.75 4.78 8.75
C VAL A 261 -7.05 5.55 8.94
N GLY A 262 -8.10 5.12 8.24
CA GLY A 262 -9.46 5.64 8.41
C GLY A 262 -10.11 5.13 9.71
N GLY A 263 -10.93 5.95 10.35
CA GLY A 263 -11.67 5.56 11.55
C GLY A 263 -12.79 4.55 11.30
N LEU A 264 -13.20 4.35 10.04
CA LEU A 264 -14.19 3.36 9.58
C LEU A 264 -13.54 2.27 8.72
N ASP A 265 -12.25 2.03 8.94
CA ASP A 265 -11.45 1.02 8.23
C ASP A 265 -11.33 -0.25 9.08
N ILE A 266 -11.49 -1.43 8.45
CA ILE A 266 -11.30 -2.71 9.13
C ILE A 266 -9.87 -2.88 9.65
N PHE A 267 -8.89 -2.19 9.06
CA PHE A 267 -7.48 -2.28 9.46
C PHE A 267 -7.10 -1.33 10.61
N LEU A 268 -8.03 -0.50 11.11
CA LEU A 268 -7.76 0.47 12.17
C LEU A 268 -7.04 -0.14 13.38
N GLN A 269 -7.59 -1.23 13.93
CA GLN A 269 -7.05 -1.82 15.16
C GLN A 269 -5.67 -2.45 14.94
N GLU A 270 -5.47 -3.19 13.86
CA GLU A 270 -4.17 -3.80 13.56
C GLU A 270 -3.10 -2.74 13.25
N ASN A 271 -3.47 -1.63 12.59
CA ASN A 271 -2.56 -0.53 12.27
C ASN A 271 -2.12 0.22 13.53
N VAL A 272 -3.06 0.58 14.41
CA VAL A 272 -2.76 1.22 15.70
C VAL A 272 -1.88 0.32 16.58
N LYS A 273 -2.17 -0.99 16.60
CA LYS A 273 -1.36 -1.98 17.32
C LYS A 273 0.05 -2.05 16.75
N TYR A 274 0.22 -2.13 15.44
CA TYR A 274 1.53 -2.16 14.79
C TYR A 274 2.34 -0.89 15.08
N ALA A 275 1.72 0.28 14.96
CA ALA A 275 2.35 1.57 15.29
C ALA A 275 2.80 1.63 16.76
N THR A 276 1.97 1.15 17.68
CA THR A 276 2.28 1.12 19.11
C THR A 276 3.47 0.19 19.41
N ARG A 277 3.56 -0.95 18.71
CA ARG A 277 4.70 -1.87 18.80
C ARG A 277 5.98 -1.25 18.27
N LEU A 278 5.92 -0.55 17.13
CA LEU A 278 7.07 0.21 16.60
C LEU A 278 7.59 1.23 17.63
N LEU A 279 6.69 1.99 18.25
CA LEU A 279 7.03 2.94 19.31
C LEU A 279 7.65 2.26 20.53
N ALA A 280 7.10 1.12 20.96
CA ALA A 280 7.63 0.34 22.09
C ALA A 280 9.05 -0.21 21.82
N GLU A 281 9.39 -0.44 20.55
CA GLU A 281 10.72 -0.84 20.10
C GLU A 281 11.60 0.36 19.69
N ASN A 282 11.23 1.57 20.11
CA ASN A 282 11.95 2.84 19.91
C ASN A 282 12.13 3.25 18.44
N ILE A 283 11.23 2.84 17.55
CA ILE A 283 11.21 3.27 16.16
C ILE A 283 10.46 4.61 16.04
N PRO A 284 11.08 5.67 15.48
CA PRO A 284 10.38 6.93 15.20
C PRO A 284 9.15 6.67 14.33
N THR A 285 7.96 6.90 14.89
CA THR A 285 6.70 6.54 14.25
C THR A 285 5.73 7.70 14.31
N GLU A 286 5.19 8.05 13.16
CA GLU A 286 4.10 8.99 12.99
C GLU A 286 2.82 8.22 12.66
N LEU A 287 1.77 8.38 13.47
CA LEU A 287 0.48 7.70 13.31
C LEU A 287 -0.63 8.73 13.13
N HIS A 288 -1.42 8.61 12.06
CA HIS A 288 -2.66 9.36 11.86
C HIS A 288 -3.88 8.45 11.83
N VAL A 289 -4.93 8.85 12.55
CA VAL A 289 -6.25 8.23 12.45
C VAL A 289 -7.23 9.31 12.00
N TYR A 290 -7.91 9.09 10.87
CA TYR A 290 -8.85 10.06 10.31
C TYR A 290 -10.30 9.64 10.64
N PRO A 291 -10.96 10.28 11.63
CA PRO A 291 -12.29 9.87 12.09
C PRO A 291 -13.34 9.94 10.98
N GLY A 292 -14.26 8.97 10.96
CA GLY A 292 -15.38 8.97 10.00
C GLY A 292 -15.01 8.66 8.55
N LEU A 293 -13.75 8.32 8.26
CA LEU A 293 -13.30 7.97 6.91
C LEU A 293 -13.10 6.45 6.75
N PRO A 294 -13.60 5.85 5.65
CA PRO A 294 -13.40 4.43 5.37
C PRO A 294 -12.04 4.17 4.69
N HIS A 295 -11.76 2.88 4.44
CA HIS A 295 -10.60 2.44 3.66
C HIS A 295 -10.52 3.12 2.29
N GLY A 296 -9.35 3.69 1.94
CA GLY A 296 -9.12 4.35 0.65
C GLY A 296 -10.00 5.58 0.38
N PHE A 297 -10.39 6.30 1.43
CA PHE A 297 -11.32 7.44 1.34
C PHE A 297 -10.93 8.52 0.33
N GLU A 298 -9.63 8.76 0.13
CA GLU A 298 -9.12 9.76 -0.80
C GLU A 298 -9.40 9.41 -2.26
N MET A 299 -9.60 8.13 -2.58
CA MET A 299 -9.96 7.72 -3.94
C MET A 299 -11.34 8.28 -4.32
N ILE A 300 -12.26 8.33 -3.35
CA ILE A 300 -13.64 8.75 -3.56
C ILE A 300 -13.77 10.26 -3.40
N ALA A 301 -13.13 10.81 -2.38
CA ALA A 301 -13.32 12.18 -1.94
C ALA A 301 -11.97 12.91 -1.79
N PRO A 302 -11.17 13.06 -2.85
CA PRO A 302 -9.81 13.60 -2.76
C PRO A 302 -9.76 15.08 -2.32
N ASN A 303 -10.88 15.80 -2.47
CA ASN A 303 -10.95 17.24 -2.28
C ASN A 303 -11.49 17.69 -0.91
N ILE A 304 -11.94 16.75 -0.08
CA ILE A 304 -12.43 17.07 1.27
C ILE A 304 -11.28 17.51 2.17
N THR A 305 -11.59 18.25 3.22
CA THR A 305 -10.61 18.78 4.17
C THR A 305 -9.68 17.70 4.71
N ALA A 306 -10.23 16.55 5.11
CA ALA A 306 -9.44 15.47 5.68
C ALA A 306 -8.50 14.77 4.67
N ALA A 307 -8.92 14.62 3.40
CA ALA A 307 -8.07 14.04 2.35
C ALA A 307 -6.93 14.97 1.95
N LYS A 308 -7.19 16.28 1.86
CA LYS A 308 -6.13 17.27 1.68
C LYS A 308 -5.13 17.21 2.83
N LYS A 309 -5.62 17.09 4.07
CA LYS A 309 -4.75 16.98 5.24
C LYS A 309 -3.90 15.72 5.23
N ALA A 310 -4.48 14.58 4.84
CA ALA A 310 -3.74 13.34 4.66
C ALA A 310 -2.64 13.48 3.62
N ASN A 311 -2.94 14.07 2.45
CA ASN A 311 -1.95 14.32 1.41
C ASN A 311 -0.82 15.26 1.87
N GLU A 312 -1.12 16.33 2.60
CA GLU A 312 -0.08 17.19 3.20
C GLU A 312 0.87 16.41 4.13
N ASN A 313 0.31 15.55 4.98
CA ASN A 313 1.09 14.72 5.91
C ASN A 313 1.96 13.71 5.15
N ARG A 314 1.41 13.04 4.13
CA ARG A 314 2.14 12.12 3.24
C ARG A 314 3.28 12.85 2.53
N HIS A 315 3.02 14.02 1.94
CA HIS A 315 4.04 14.81 1.24
C HIS A 315 5.18 15.22 2.18
N ARG A 316 4.87 15.67 3.40
CA ARG A 316 5.90 15.97 4.41
C ARG A 316 6.72 14.73 4.77
N ALA A 317 6.07 13.57 4.95
CA ALA A 317 6.77 12.33 5.24
C ALA A 317 7.72 11.92 4.09
N ILE A 318 7.30 12.10 2.83
CA ILE A 318 8.08 11.80 1.62
C ILE A 318 9.25 12.77 1.44
N MET A 319 9.01 14.09 1.54
CA MET A 319 10.07 15.09 1.39
C MET A 319 11.11 15.03 2.51
N GLY A 320 10.75 14.48 3.67
CA GLY A 320 11.65 14.24 4.80
C GLY A 320 12.33 12.87 4.80
N ILE A 321 12.36 12.13 3.68
CA ILE A 321 13.24 10.95 3.49
C ILE A 321 14.67 11.43 3.33
#